data_AF-A0A158S5G3-F1
#
_entry.id   AF-A0A158S5G3-F1
#
_cell.length_a   1.000
_cell.length_b   1.000
_cell.length_c   1.000
_cell.angle_alpha   90.00
_cell.angle_beta   90.00
_cell.angle_gamma   90.00
#
_symmetry.space_group_name_H-M   'P 1'
#
loop_
_entity.id
_entity.type
_entity.pdbx_description
1 polymer ?
#
loop_
_entity_poly.entity_id
_entity_poly.type
_entity_poly.pdbx_seq_one_letter_code
_entity_poly.pdbx_strand_id
1 'polypeptide(L)'
;MPRQYVACKFRASDTRSYTYHYDGDDTLVPGDEVKVEDNRSDGWKRVYVCDVNDDAPPFDTKPILGKIDLPDGPNPLFPDGIAEQ
;
A
#
# COMPACT_ATOMS: atom_id res chain seq x y z
N MET A 1 2.43 18.25 8.94
CA MET A 1 3.62 17.81 8.17
C MET A 1 3.20 17.66 6.71
N PRO A 2 4.11 17.74 5.72
CA PRO A 2 3.71 17.63 4.31
C PRO A 2 3.21 16.23 4.00
N ARG A 3 2.07 16.14 3.31
CA ARG A 3 1.52 14.90 2.76
C ARG A 3 2.47 14.36 1.70
N GLN A 4 2.84 13.09 1.80
CA GLN A 4 3.68 12.42 0.80
C GLN A 4 2.82 11.61 -0.16
N TYR A 5 3.22 11.54 -1.43
CA TYR A 5 2.57 10.76 -2.47
C TYR A 5 3.44 9.58 -2.86
N VAL A 6 2.92 8.39 -2.61
CA VAL A 6 3.71 7.15 -2.62
C VAL A 6 3.18 6.24 -3.72
N ALA A 7 4.05 5.90 -4.67
CA ALA A 7 3.73 4.94 -5.70
C ALA A 7 3.99 3.53 -5.18
N CYS A 8 2.92 2.78 -4.99
CA CYS A 8 2.97 1.44 -4.42
C CYS A 8 2.57 0.38 -5.45
N LYS A 9 3.11 -0.83 -5.28
CA LYS A 9 2.78 -2.02 -6.07
C LYS A 9 2.28 -3.12 -5.17
N PHE A 10 1.26 -3.85 -5.62
CA PHE A 10 0.71 -4.98 -4.85
C PHE A 10 1.67 -6.18 -4.79
N ARG A 11 2.52 -6.34 -5.80
CA ARG A 11 3.54 -7.38 -5.89
C ARG A 11 4.78 -6.80 -6.58
N ALA A 12 5.98 -7.27 -6.24
CA ALA A 12 7.22 -6.82 -6.87
C ALA A 12 7.25 -7.06 -8.39
N SER A 13 6.62 -8.14 -8.84
CA SER A 13 6.49 -8.47 -10.27
C SER A 13 5.33 -7.76 -10.97
N ASP A 14 4.53 -6.96 -10.25
CA ASP A 14 3.40 -6.25 -10.85
C ASP A 14 3.91 -5.05 -11.68
N THR A 15 3.35 -4.89 -12.87
CA THR A 15 3.70 -3.81 -13.78
C THR A 15 2.97 -2.51 -13.45
N ARG A 16 1.86 -2.58 -12.70
CA ARG A 16 1.02 -1.43 -12.35
C ARG A 16 1.39 -0.91 -10.96
N SER A 17 1.78 0.34 -10.93
CA SER A 17 1.93 1.14 -9.71
C SER A 17 0.69 2.02 -9.51
N TYR A 18 0.28 2.13 -8.27
CA TYR A 18 -0.85 2.96 -7.84
C TYR A 18 -0.34 4.01 -6.86
N THR A 19 -0.78 5.25 -7.03
CA THR A 19 -0.34 6.36 -6.17
C THR A 19 -1.30 6.52 -5.01
N TYR A 20 -0.75 6.54 -3.80
CA TYR A 20 -1.45 6.76 -2.55
C TYR A 20 -0.89 8.00 -1.86
N HIS A 21 -1.61 8.56 -0.90
CA HIS A 21 -1.07 9.61 -0.05
C HIS A 21 -0.84 9.11 1.37
N TYR A 22 0.26 9.51 1.97
CA TYR A 22 0.57 9.25 3.37
C TYR A 22 0.54 10.55 4.16
N ASP A 23 -0.23 10.53 5.24
CA ASP A 23 -0.46 11.67 6.15
C ASP A 23 0.18 11.42 7.54
N GLY A 24 1.03 10.40 7.65
CA GLY A 24 1.69 10.07 8.92
C GLY A 24 2.89 10.97 9.22
N ASP A 25 3.44 10.80 10.41
CA ASP A 25 4.61 11.56 10.89
C ASP A 25 5.94 11.04 10.29
N ASP A 26 5.95 9.79 9.82
CA ASP A 26 7.15 9.15 9.27
C ASP A 26 7.38 9.48 7.78
N THR A 27 8.64 9.33 7.33
CA THR A 27 8.97 9.36 5.90
C THR A 27 9.01 7.95 5.36
N LEU A 28 8.19 7.66 4.35
CA LEU A 28 8.23 6.38 3.65
C LEU A 28 9.38 6.37 2.64
N VAL A 29 10.04 5.23 2.48
CA VAL A 29 11.13 5.04 1.51
C VAL A 29 10.82 3.90 0.54
N PRO A 30 11.34 3.93 -0.70
CA PRO A 30 11.20 2.81 -1.62
C PRO A 30 11.83 1.54 -1.03
N GLY A 31 11.07 0.45 -1.08
CA GLY A 31 11.38 -0.82 -0.43
C GLY A 31 10.58 -1.08 0.85
N ASP A 32 9.97 -0.05 1.45
CA ASP A 32 9.07 -0.24 2.59
C ASP A 32 7.78 -0.95 2.18
N GLU A 33 7.16 -1.62 3.15
CA GLU A 33 5.82 -2.20 3.01
C GLU A 33 4.81 -1.35 3.77
N VAL A 34 3.69 -1.04 3.12
CA VAL A 34 2.62 -0.22 3.72
C VAL A 34 1.25 -0.88 3.53
N LYS A 35 0.31 -0.46 4.38
CA LYS A 35 -1.08 -0.90 4.37
C LYS A 35 -1.93 0.15 3.65
N VAL A 36 -2.67 -0.28 2.64
CA VAL A 36 -3.64 0.57 1.94
C VAL A 36 -5.03 -0.01 2.10
N GLU A 37 -6.04 0.84 2.05
CA GLU A 37 -7.45 0.41 2.02
C GLU A 37 -7.74 -0.36 0.72
N ASP A 38 -8.38 -1.54 0.84
CA ASP A 38 -8.86 -2.27 -0.32
C ASP A 38 -10.19 -1.68 -0.82
N ASN A 39 -10.27 -1.36 -2.11
CA ASN A 39 -11.48 -0.74 -2.66
C ASN A 39 -12.63 -1.72 -2.90
N ARG A 40 -12.38 -3.04 -2.85
CA ARG A 40 -13.38 -4.08 -3.12
C ARG A 40 -13.85 -4.79 -1.85
N SER A 41 -13.14 -4.64 -0.73
CA SER A 41 -13.43 -5.34 0.51
C SER A 41 -13.18 -4.43 1.71
N ASP A 42 -13.88 -4.69 2.81
CA ASP A 42 -13.74 -3.96 4.09
C ASP A 42 -12.46 -4.40 4.82
N GLY A 43 -11.34 -4.30 4.13
CA GLY A 43 -10.05 -4.82 4.54
C GLY A 43 -8.92 -3.93 4.06
N TRP A 44 -7.72 -4.26 4.52
CA TRP A 44 -6.49 -3.61 4.08
C TRP A 44 -5.68 -4.58 3.24
N LYS A 45 -4.86 -4.02 2.34
CA LYS A 45 -3.96 -4.77 1.48
C LYS A 45 -2.53 -4.28 1.69
N ARG A 46 -1.60 -5.23 1.72
CA ARG A 46 -0.17 -4.97 1.75
C ARG A 46 0.32 -4.56 0.37
N VAL A 47 1.07 -3.47 0.31
CA VAL A 47 1.73 -2.98 -0.91
C VAL A 47 3.17 -2.60 -0.62
N TYR A 48 3.99 -2.70 -1.65
CA TYR A 48 5.40 -2.35 -1.63
C TYR A 48 5.59 -0.95 -2.19
N VAL A 49 6.27 -0.10 -1.45
CA VAL A 49 6.64 1.24 -1.90
C VAL A 49 7.70 1.10 -2.99
N CYS A 50 7.37 1.58 -4.19
CA CYS A 50 8.27 1.56 -5.33
C CYS A 50 8.96 2.92 -5.52
N ASP A 51 8.22 3.99 -5.27
CA ASP A 51 8.69 5.37 -5.45
C ASP A 51 7.92 6.32 -4.53
N VAL A 52 8.51 7.45 -4.18
CA VAL A 52 7.96 8.42 -3.24
C VAL A 52 8.17 9.82 -3.83
N ASN A 53 7.10 10.59 -3.91
CA ASN A 53 7.07 11.95 -4.43
C ASN A 53 6.35 12.87 -3.46
N ASP A 54 6.79 14.12 -3.39
CA ASP A 54 6.13 15.14 -2.56
C ASP A 54 5.12 15.99 -3.36
N ASP A 55 5.07 15.81 -4.68
CA ASP A 55 4.18 16.55 -5.58
C ASP A 55 2.80 15.88 -5.68
N ALA A 56 1.74 16.68 -5.52
CA ALA A 56 0.37 16.21 -5.53
C ALA A 56 -0.11 15.91 -6.95
N PRO A 57 -0.51 14.66 -7.26
CA PRO A 57 -1.09 14.37 -8.55
C PRO A 57 -2.43 15.10 -8.75
N PRO A 58 -2.85 15.36 -10.01
CA PRO A 58 -4.12 16.02 -10.30
C PRO A 58 -5.36 15.12 -10.10
N PHE A 59 -5.20 13.95 -9.49
CA PHE A 59 -6.24 12.95 -9.27
C PHE A 59 -6.34 12.59 -7.79
N ASP A 60 -7.53 12.14 -7.38
CA ASP A 60 -7.78 11.71 -6.01
C ASP A 60 -6.95 10.45 -5.70
N THR A 61 -6.17 10.50 -4.62
CA THR A 61 -5.34 9.39 -4.15
C THR A 61 -5.95 8.84 -2.88
N LYS A 62 -5.84 7.53 -2.66
CA LYS A 62 -6.30 6.92 -1.41
C LYS A 62 -5.26 7.07 -0.29
N PRO A 63 -5.69 7.11 0.98
CA PRO A 63 -4.77 7.18 2.11
C PRO A 63 -4.03 5.86 2.33
N ILE A 64 -2.77 5.95 2.77
CA ILE A 64 -2.03 4.86 3.41
C ILE A 64 -2.42 4.83 4.88
N LEU A 65 -2.85 3.65 5.34
CA LEU A 65 -3.30 3.43 6.72
C LEU A 65 -2.12 3.32 7.70
N GLY A 66 -0.94 2.92 7.22
CA GLY A 66 0.28 2.87 8.03
C GLY A 66 1.37 2.00 7.43
N LYS A 67 2.58 2.11 7.97
CA LYS A 67 3.74 1.27 7.63
C LYS A 67 3.63 -0.11 8.28
N ILE A 68 4.12 -1.14 7.60
CA ILE A 68 4.24 -2.50 8.12
C ILE A 68 5.70 -2.69 8.55
N ASP A 69 5.92 -2.91 9.84
CA ASP A 69 7.26 -3.13 10.40
C ASP A 69 7.61 -4.62 10.56
N LEU A 70 6.77 -5.53 10.04
CA LEU A 70 6.86 -6.97 10.33
C LEU A 70 7.44 -7.78 9.17
N PRO A 71 8.42 -8.67 9.44
CA PRO A 71 8.88 -9.66 8.49
C PRO A 71 7.79 -10.73 8.27
N ASP A 72 7.32 -10.82 7.04
CA ASP A 72 6.63 -11.96 6.42
C ASP A 72 5.65 -12.76 7.32
N GLY A 73 4.52 -12.15 7.65
CA GLY A 73 3.31 -12.87 8.04
C GLY A 73 2.35 -12.97 6.86
N PRO A 74 1.75 -14.13 6.56
CA PRO A 74 0.76 -14.24 5.49
C PRO A 74 -0.37 -13.24 5.76
N ASN A 75 -0.68 -12.41 4.76
CA ASN A 75 -1.80 -11.48 4.83
C ASN A 75 -3.09 -12.27 5.13
N PRO A 76 -3.77 -12.08 6.28
CA PRO A 76 -4.96 -12.85 6.62
C PRO A 76 -6.20 -12.48 5.77
N LEU A 77 -6.06 -11.57 4.80
CA LEU A 77 -7.19 -11.01 4.04
C LEU A 77 -7.26 -11.47 2.57
N PHE A 78 -6.44 -12.43 2.15
CA PHE A 78 -6.80 -13.28 1.01
C PHE A 78 -7.10 -14.68 1.53
N PRO A 79 -8.38 -15.04 1.80
CA PRO A 79 -8.75 -16.43 1.59
C PRO A 79 -8.54 -16.69 0.10
N ASP A 80 -7.39 -17.27 -0.23
CA ASP A 80 -7.26 -18.04 -1.46
C ASP A 80 -8.48 -18.94 -1.53
N GLY A 81 -9.27 -18.81 -2.58
CA GLY A 81 -10.56 -19.50 -2.68
C GLY A 81 -10.40 -21.01 -2.50
N ILE A 82 -11.50 -21.64 -2.07
CA ILE A 82 -11.84 -23.06 -2.24
C ILE A 82 -10.89 -24.11 -1.63
N ALA A 83 -11.17 -24.49 -0.38
CA ALA A 83 -11.03 -25.89 0.01
C ALA A 83 -12.44 -26.52 -0.03
N GLU A 84 -12.76 -27.15 -1.16
CA GLU A 84 -13.76 -28.23 -1.19
C GLU A 84 -13.31 -29.32 -0.20
N GLN A 85 -14.18 -29.66 0.76
CA GLN A 85 -14.31 -30.99 1.38
C GLN A 85 -15.76 -31.24 1.75
#